data_AF-A0AA86U1U6-F1
#
_entry.id   AF-A0AA86U1U6-F1
#
_cell.length_a   1.000
_cell.length_b   1.000
_cell.length_c   1.000
_cell.angle_alpha   90.00
_cell.angle_beta   90.00
_cell.angle_gamma   90.00
#
_symmetry.space_group_name_H-M   'P 1'
#
loop_
_entity.id
_entity.type
_entity.pdbx_description
1 polymer ?
#
loop_
_entity_poly.entity_id
_entity_poly.type
_entity_poly.pdbx_seq_one_letter_code
_entity_poly.pdbx_strand_id
1 'polypeptide(L)'
;MQQITSKEYSANFQQEIQKLLVQMAQDLKDLQDGKHPQFVKVVETLEATRLRLLAVAEIQYQLAIQQAKHTLDFTKQQIDNDYQLGREDAREMVAAELRKKKKELRDILDKLQQQGVQCQGEIKSCNELQIPQRRKDRKQAQQGQFNFKLNENEAKQDLNIMANLAEEFEGKK
;
A
#
# COMPACT_ATOMS: atom_id res chain seq x y z
N MET A 1 17.41 -60.15 52.77
CA MET A 1 16.34 -59.12 52.81
C MET A 1 16.60 -58.20 53.98
N GLN A 2 17.28 -57.09 53.76
CA GLN A 2 17.52 -56.09 54.80
C GLN A 2 16.28 -55.20 54.95
N GLN A 3 15.66 -55.24 56.12
CA GLN A 3 14.64 -54.28 56.53
C GLN A 3 15.34 -52.95 56.80
N ILE A 4 15.23 -52.02 55.85
CA ILE A 4 15.61 -50.62 56.08
C ILE A 4 14.67 -50.09 57.15
N THR A 5 15.23 -49.63 58.27
CA THR A 5 14.44 -49.23 59.42
C THR A 5 13.83 -47.84 59.18
N SER A 6 12.62 -47.60 59.69
CA SER A 6 11.89 -46.31 59.56
C SER A 6 12.71 -45.07 59.96
N LYS A 7 13.73 -45.23 60.83
CA LYS A 7 14.67 -44.17 61.22
C LYS A 7 15.70 -43.81 60.14
N GLU A 8 16.17 -44.78 59.36
CA GLU A 8 17.07 -44.53 58.22
C GLU A 8 16.34 -43.83 57.08
N TYR A 9 15.07 -44.17 56.86
CA TYR A 9 14.20 -43.47 55.92
C TYR A 9 13.99 -41.99 56.29
N SER A 10 13.75 -41.71 57.58
CA SER A 10 13.58 -40.35 58.10
C SER A 10 14.87 -39.51 58.01
N ALA A 11 16.02 -40.10 58.30
CA ALA A 11 17.31 -39.44 58.19
C ALA A 11 17.71 -39.12 56.73
N ASN A 12 17.47 -40.06 55.80
CA ASN A 12 17.69 -39.83 54.37
C ASN A 12 16.77 -38.73 53.83
N PHE A 13 15.50 -38.74 54.24
CA PHE A 13 14.54 -37.71 53.84
C PHE A 13 14.90 -36.32 54.40
N GLN A 14 15.37 -36.24 55.64
CA GLN A 14 15.89 -34.98 56.20
C GLN A 14 17.12 -34.47 55.44
N GLN A 15 18.02 -35.36 55.02
CA GLN A 15 19.16 -34.99 54.19
C GLN A 15 18.74 -34.50 52.79
N GLU A 16 17.73 -35.11 52.18
CA GLU A 16 17.17 -34.66 50.90
C GLU A 16 16.53 -33.27 51.01
N ILE A 17 15.74 -33.02 52.06
CA ILE A 17 15.17 -31.69 52.33
C ILE A 17 16.28 -30.66 52.51
N GLN A 18 17.33 -31.00 53.27
CA GLN A 18 18.42 -30.06 53.52
C GLN A 18 19.21 -29.74 52.25
N LYS A 19 19.43 -30.72 51.37
CA LYS A 19 20.01 -30.50 50.03
C LYS A 19 19.13 -29.59 49.18
N LEU A 20 17.82 -29.81 49.19
CA LEU A 20 16.87 -28.97 48.45
C LEU A 20 16.87 -27.53 48.96
N LEU A 21 16.92 -27.32 50.27
CA LEU A 21 16.99 -25.99 50.88
C LEU A 21 18.29 -25.26 50.51
N VAL A 22 19.43 -25.95 50.50
CA VAL A 22 20.70 -25.37 50.07
C VAL A 22 20.66 -25.01 48.59
N GLN A 23 20.10 -25.89 47.75
CA GLN A 23 19.92 -25.61 46.32
C GLN A 23 19.01 -24.38 46.11
N MET A 24 17.87 -24.31 46.80
CA MET A 24 16.96 -23.17 46.71
C MET A 24 17.60 -21.86 47.20
N ALA A 25 18.41 -21.91 48.26
CA ALA A 25 19.13 -20.74 48.74
C ALA A 25 20.18 -20.26 47.72
N GLN A 26 20.84 -21.19 47.04
CA GLN A 26 21.78 -20.88 45.96
C GLN A 26 21.05 -20.33 44.73
N ASP A 27 19.94 -20.93 44.30
CA ASP A 27 19.12 -20.46 43.17
C ASP A 27 18.58 -19.04 43.43
N LEU A 28 18.16 -18.75 44.67
CA LEU A 28 17.73 -17.41 45.09
C LEU A 28 18.86 -16.39 45.01
N LYS A 29 20.07 -16.78 45.45
CA LYS A 29 21.25 -15.92 45.35
C LYS A 29 21.62 -15.67 43.89
N ASP A 30 21.64 -16.70 43.07
CA ASP A 30 21.93 -16.59 41.64
C ASP A 30 20.84 -15.77 40.91
N LEU A 31 19.59 -15.82 41.36
CA LEU A 31 18.52 -14.97 40.83
C LEU A 31 18.73 -13.50 41.21
N GLN A 32 19.10 -13.22 42.46
CA GLN A 32 19.43 -11.86 42.93
C GLN A 32 20.64 -11.27 42.19
N ASP A 33 21.64 -12.10 41.92
CA ASP A 33 22.84 -11.72 41.17
C ASP A 33 22.61 -11.71 39.64
N GLY A 34 21.41 -12.08 39.17
CA GLY A 34 21.04 -12.10 37.75
C GLY A 34 21.69 -13.21 36.92
N LYS A 35 22.27 -14.23 37.57
CA LYS A 35 23.00 -15.35 36.95
C LYS A 35 22.16 -16.62 36.82
N HIS A 36 20.99 -16.67 37.45
CA HIS A 36 20.14 -17.85 37.41
C HIS A 36 19.81 -18.22 35.93
N PRO A 37 20.08 -19.45 35.48
CA PRO A 37 20.01 -19.80 34.06
C PRO A 37 18.65 -19.51 33.40
N GLN A 38 17.56 -19.74 34.13
CA GLN A 38 16.21 -19.44 33.62
C GLN A 38 15.96 -17.94 33.49
N PHE A 39 16.51 -17.13 34.40
CA PHE A 39 16.37 -15.67 34.35
C PHE A 39 17.14 -15.10 33.15
N VAL A 40 18.40 -15.54 32.97
CA VAL A 40 19.22 -15.15 31.82
C VAL A 40 18.51 -15.47 30.50
N LYS A 41 17.96 -16.68 30.35
CA LYS A 41 17.22 -17.09 29.15
C LYS A 41 16.01 -16.20 28.87
N VAL A 42 15.27 -15.81 29.92
CA VAL A 42 14.11 -14.91 29.77
C VAL A 42 14.57 -13.51 29.34
N VAL A 43 15.65 -12.99 29.93
CA VAL A 43 16.23 -11.69 29.56
C VAL A 43 16.71 -11.70 28.12
N GLU A 44 17.46 -12.72 27.69
CA GLU A 44 17.91 -12.88 26.30
C GLU A 44 16.73 -12.92 25.33
N THR A 45 15.66 -13.64 25.68
CA THR A 45 14.45 -13.69 24.85
C THR A 45 13.76 -12.33 24.78
N LEU A 46 13.75 -11.58 25.89
CA LEU A 46 13.17 -10.24 25.96
C LEU A 46 13.99 -9.25 25.13
N GLU A 47 15.31 -9.32 25.16
CA GLU A 47 16.20 -8.52 24.31
C GLU A 47 16.02 -8.84 22.83
N ALA A 48 16.00 -10.13 22.46
CA ALA A 48 15.73 -10.56 21.10
C ALA A 48 14.36 -10.06 20.60
N THR A 49 13.34 -10.13 21.45
CA THR A 49 11.99 -9.63 21.14
C THR A 49 11.99 -8.12 20.99
N ARG A 50 12.69 -7.38 21.85
CA ARG A 50 12.83 -5.92 21.76
C ARG A 50 13.46 -5.52 20.44
N LEU A 51 14.58 -6.15 20.05
CA LEU A 51 15.24 -5.88 18.76
C LEU A 51 14.33 -6.19 17.58
N ARG A 52 13.61 -7.31 17.63
CA ARG A 52 12.63 -7.66 16.59
C ARG A 52 11.55 -6.61 16.44
N LEU A 53 10.99 -6.12 17.55
CA LEU A 53 9.95 -5.09 17.53
C LEU A 53 10.46 -3.76 16.98
N LEU A 54 11.70 -3.37 17.32
CA LEU A 54 12.32 -2.17 16.74
C LEU A 54 12.51 -2.30 15.22
N ALA A 55 12.97 -3.44 14.73
CA ALA A 55 13.11 -3.69 13.29
C ALA A 55 11.76 -3.64 12.56
N VAL A 56 10.71 -4.23 13.16
CA VAL A 56 9.35 -4.17 12.60
C VAL A 56 8.84 -2.72 12.54
N ALA A 57 9.06 -1.93 13.58
CA ALA A 57 8.67 -0.52 13.60
C ALA A 57 9.40 0.29 12.50
N GLU A 58 10.68 0.03 12.27
CA GLU A 58 11.44 0.67 11.20
C GLU A 58 10.90 0.32 9.80
N ILE A 59 10.60 -0.96 9.55
CA ILE A 59 10.01 -1.40 8.28
C ILE A 59 8.65 -0.71 8.05
N GLN A 60 7.79 -0.66 9.07
CA GLN A 60 6.49 0.01 8.98
C GLN A 60 6.63 1.50 8.67
N TYR A 61 7.61 2.16 9.29
CA TYR A 61 7.89 3.57 9.03
C TYR A 61 8.33 3.81 7.58
N GLN A 62 9.24 2.98 7.06
CA GLN A 62 9.68 3.10 5.66
C GLN A 62 8.54 2.83 4.67
N LEU A 63 7.70 1.82 4.94
CA LEU A 63 6.53 1.53 4.13
C LEU A 63 5.55 2.71 4.09
N ALA A 64 5.30 3.35 5.25
CA ALA A 64 4.45 4.53 5.33
C ALA A 64 5.01 5.70 4.50
N ILE A 65 6.32 5.94 4.53
CA ILE A 65 6.97 6.94 3.68
C ILE A 65 6.77 6.62 2.19
N GLN A 66 6.97 5.37 1.79
CA GLN A 66 6.80 4.95 0.39
C GLN A 66 5.35 5.12 -0.07
N GLN A 67 4.38 4.73 0.75
CA GLN A 67 2.97 4.93 0.47
C GLN A 67 2.64 6.42 0.31
N ALA A 68 3.11 7.28 1.22
CA ALA A 68 2.89 8.71 1.14
C ALA A 68 3.47 9.32 -0.15
N LYS A 69 4.66 8.89 -0.57
CA LYS A 69 5.27 9.32 -1.84
C LYS A 69 4.43 8.89 -3.04
N HIS A 70 4.02 7.62 -3.09
CA HIS A 70 3.20 7.10 -4.19
C HIS A 70 1.85 7.82 -4.27
N THR A 71 1.19 8.06 -3.13
CA THR A 71 -0.05 8.83 -3.08
C THR A 71 0.15 10.25 -3.60
N LEU A 72 1.23 10.93 -3.19
CA LEU A 72 1.53 12.28 -3.68
C LEU A 72 1.71 12.32 -5.20
N ASP A 73 2.50 11.40 -5.75
CA ASP A 73 2.79 11.38 -7.19
C ASP A 73 1.54 11.03 -8.00
N PHE A 74 0.74 10.07 -7.52
CA PHE A 74 -0.56 9.75 -8.11
C PHE A 74 -1.50 10.96 -8.10
N THR A 75 -1.63 11.65 -6.96
CA THR A 75 -2.51 12.82 -6.85
C THR A 75 -2.06 13.96 -7.76
N LYS A 76 -0.76 14.20 -7.90
CA LYS A 76 -0.24 15.18 -8.88
C LYS A 76 -0.64 14.82 -10.30
N GLN A 77 -0.42 13.57 -10.70
CA GLN A 77 -0.78 13.10 -12.03
C GLN A 77 -2.29 13.19 -12.29
N GLN A 78 -3.11 12.92 -11.27
CA GLN A 78 -4.55 13.05 -11.37
C GLN A 78 -4.97 14.52 -11.57
N ILE A 79 -4.39 15.45 -10.82
CA ILE A 79 -4.65 16.89 -10.98
C ILE A 79 -4.27 17.36 -12.40
N ASP A 80 -3.12 16.92 -12.91
CA ASP A 80 -2.69 17.28 -14.26
C ASP A 80 -3.64 16.73 -15.33
N ASN A 81 -4.11 15.48 -15.16
CA ASN A 81 -5.09 14.88 -16.07
C ASN A 81 -6.43 15.63 -16.03
N ASP A 82 -6.94 15.93 -14.83
CA ASP A 82 -8.19 16.67 -14.64
C ASP A 82 -8.09 18.07 -15.24
N TYR A 83 -6.94 18.73 -15.10
CA TYR A 83 -6.67 20.01 -15.74
C TYR A 83 -6.72 19.93 -17.27
N GLN A 84 -6.07 18.92 -17.88
CA GLN A 84 -6.11 18.75 -19.33
C GLN A 84 -7.52 18.43 -19.83
N LEU A 85 -8.25 17.56 -19.14
CA LEU A 85 -9.65 17.26 -19.45
C LEU A 85 -10.52 18.52 -19.34
N GLY A 86 -10.36 19.29 -18.28
CA GLY A 86 -11.07 20.57 -18.10
C GLY A 86 -10.77 21.58 -19.21
N ARG A 87 -9.52 21.64 -19.69
CA ARG A 87 -9.16 22.47 -20.86
C ARG A 87 -9.84 22.00 -22.14
N GLU A 88 -9.90 20.70 -22.37
CA GLU A 88 -10.59 20.14 -23.53
C GLU A 88 -12.09 20.41 -23.49
N ASP A 89 -12.70 20.24 -22.32
CA ASP A 89 -14.13 20.50 -22.11
C ASP A 89 -14.45 21.98 -22.31
N ALA A 90 -13.61 22.89 -21.81
CA ALA A 90 -13.74 24.33 -22.05
C ALA A 90 -13.63 24.66 -23.55
N ARG A 91 -12.69 24.05 -24.28
CA ARG A 91 -12.57 24.22 -25.73
C ARG A 91 -13.80 23.72 -26.48
N GLU A 92 -14.33 22.55 -26.11
CA GLU A 92 -15.53 22.00 -26.76
C GLU A 92 -16.77 22.84 -26.44
N MET A 93 -16.88 23.39 -25.23
CA MET A 93 -17.95 24.33 -24.86
C MET A 93 -17.93 25.57 -25.77
N VAL A 94 -16.77 26.20 -25.93
CA VAL A 94 -16.61 27.35 -26.84
C VAL A 94 -16.89 26.96 -28.29
N ALA A 95 -16.38 25.81 -28.74
CA ALA A 95 -16.63 25.33 -30.10
C ALA A 95 -18.13 25.06 -30.35
N ALA A 96 -18.85 24.52 -29.37
CA ALA A 96 -20.30 24.31 -29.45
C ALA A 96 -21.07 25.64 -29.55
N GLU A 97 -20.70 26.66 -28.76
CA GLU A 97 -21.27 28.00 -28.88
C GLU A 97 -21.01 28.62 -30.25
N LEU A 98 -19.79 28.50 -30.78
CA LEU A 98 -19.46 28.99 -32.12
C LEU A 98 -20.29 28.28 -33.20
N ARG A 99 -20.52 26.96 -33.08
CA ARG A 99 -21.39 26.21 -34.01
C ARG A 99 -22.83 26.72 -33.95
N LYS A 100 -23.34 27.02 -32.75
CA LYS A 100 -24.66 27.62 -32.57
C LYS A 100 -24.75 28.99 -33.25
N LYS A 101 -23.78 29.88 -33.00
CA LYS A 101 -23.72 31.20 -33.65
C LYS A 101 -23.59 31.10 -35.17
N LYS A 102 -22.80 30.14 -35.68
CA LYS A 102 -22.68 29.87 -37.12
C LYS A 102 -24.03 29.47 -37.72
N LYS A 103 -24.80 28.63 -37.04
CA LYS A 103 -26.14 28.23 -37.45
C LYS A 103 -27.09 29.44 -37.45
N GLU A 104 -27.10 30.23 -36.38
CA GLU A 104 -27.93 31.44 -36.30
C GLU A 104 -27.60 32.44 -37.43
N LEU A 105 -26.31 32.64 -37.73
CA LEU A 105 -25.88 33.45 -38.86
C LEU A 105 -26.38 32.90 -40.19
N ARG A 106 -26.32 31.58 -40.39
CA ARG A 106 -26.85 30.92 -41.59
C ARG A 106 -28.34 31.18 -41.75
N ASP A 107 -29.10 30.99 -40.68
CA ASP A 107 -30.56 31.21 -40.67
C ASP A 107 -30.92 32.67 -41.00
N ILE A 108 -30.10 33.64 -40.56
CA ILE A 108 -30.27 35.07 -40.90
C ILE A 108 -29.96 35.33 -42.38
N LEU A 109 -28.85 34.79 -42.89
CA LEU A 109 -28.46 34.95 -44.30
C LEU A 109 -29.53 34.37 -45.24
N ASP A 110 -30.08 33.20 -44.90
CA ASP A 110 -31.14 32.56 -45.69
C ASP A 110 -32.43 33.42 -45.71
N LYS A 111 -32.80 34.06 -44.59
CA LYS A 111 -33.93 35.01 -44.53
C LYS A 111 -33.69 36.26 -45.37
N LEU A 112 -32.49 36.84 -45.31
CA LEU A 112 -32.15 38.03 -46.10
C LEU A 112 -32.17 37.73 -47.60
N GLN A 113 -31.71 36.53 -47.99
CA GLN A 113 -31.77 36.08 -49.38
C GLN A 113 -33.22 35.89 -49.86
N GLN A 114 -34.12 35.38 -49.01
CA GLN A 114 -35.57 35.29 -49.31
C GLN A 114 -36.22 36.68 -49.48
N GLN A 115 -35.69 37.69 -48.80
CA GLN A 115 -36.13 39.09 -48.93
C GLN A 115 -35.51 39.80 -50.14
N GLY A 116 -34.71 39.12 -50.97
CA GLY A 116 -34.11 39.67 -52.18
C GLY A 116 -32.77 40.38 -51.97
N VAL A 117 -32.17 40.30 -50.78
CA VAL A 117 -30.84 40.86 -50.51
C VAL A 117 -29.77 39.90 -51.03
N GLN A 118 -28.82 40.40 -51.84
CA GLN A 118 -27.70 39.60 -52.31
C GLN A 118 -26.68 39.37 -51.19
N CYS A 119 -26.57 38.12 -50.71
CA CYS A 119 -25.66 37.74 -49.61
C CYS A 119 -24.67 36.61 -50.02
N GLN A 120 -24.35 36.48 -51.32
CA GLN A 120 -23.59 35.33 -51.83
C GLN A 120 -22.14 35.27 -51.28
N GLY A 121 -21.53 36.42 -50.97
CA GLY A 121 -20.18 36.48 -50.41
C GLY A 121 -20.15 35.97 -48.98
N GLU A 122 -21.09 36.43 -48.15
CA GLU A 122 -21.23 36.08 -46.75
C GLU A 122 -21.60 34.61 -46.56
N ILE A 123 -22.43 34.06 -47.45
CA ILE A 123 -22.79 32.63 -47.46
C ILE A 123 -21.56 31.75 -47.73
N LYS A 124 -20.70 32.15 -48.66
CA LYS A 124 -19.43 31.45 -48.94
C LYS A 124 -18.50 31.50 -47.72
N SER A 125 -18.28 32.69 -47.17
CA SER A 125 -17.46 32.86 -45.96
C SER A 125 -17.98 32.05 -44.77
N CYS A 126 -19.30 31.99 -44.57
CA CYS A 126 -19.91 31.18 -43.53
C CYS A 126 -19.68 29.68 -43.77
N ASN A 127 -19.78 29.20 -45.01
CA ASN A 127 -19.50 27.81 -45.35
C ASN A 127 -18.03 27.41 -45.10
N GLU A 128 -17.10 28.31 -45.40
CA GLU A 128 -15.65 28.09 -45.24
C GLU A 128 -15.21 28.00 -43.77
N LEU A 129 -15.96 28.58 -42.83
CA LEU A 129 -15.67 28.51 -41.39
C LEU A 129 -15.81 27.07 -40.85
N GLN A 130 -14.71 26.34 -40.73
CA GLN A 130 -14.71 25.02 -40.10
C GLN A 130 -14.52 25.13 -38.58
N ILE A 131 -15.57 24.79 -37.83
CA ILE A 131 -15.50 24.73 -36.37
C ILE A 131 -15.30 23.27 -35.97
N PRO A 132 -14.19 22.93 -35.29
CA PRO A 132 -13.87 21.55 -34.94
C PRO A 132 -14.94 20.96 -34.01
N GLN A 133 -15.12 19.64 -34.12
CA GLN A 133 -16.00 18.86 -33.25
C GLN A 133 -15.18 17.78 -32.56
N ARG A 134 -15.25 17.70 -31.23
CA ARG A 134 -14.58 16.63 -30.50
C ARG A 134 -15.11 15.28 -31.00
N ARG A 135 -14.23 14.48 -31.61
CA ARG A 135 -14.53 13.07 -31.87
C ARG A 135 -14.66 12.42 -30.49
N LYS A 136 -15.81 11.79 -30.22
CA LYS A 136 -15.92 10.92 -29.05
C LYS A 136 -15.02 9.73 -29.30
N ASP A 137 -13.75 9.85 -28.94
CA ASP A 137 -12.90 8.70 -28.76
C ASP A 137 -13.52 7.92 -27.61
N ARG A 138 -14.27 6.88 -27.96
CA ARG A 138 -14.90 5.94 -27.03
C ARG A 138 -13.80 5.07 -26.43
N LYS A 139 -12.76 5.68 -25.86
CA LYS A 139 -11.90 4.98 -24.92
C LYS A 139 -12.77 4.82 -23.69
N GLN A 140 -13.20 3.59 -23.43
CA GLN A 140 -13.66 3.18 -22.12
C GLN A 140 -12.65 3.77 -21.15
N ALA A 141 -13.07 4.77 -20.37
CA ALA A 141 -12.37 5.12 -19.18
C ALA A 141 -12.35 3.82 -18.38
N GLN A 142 -11.22 3.10 -18.43
CA GLN A 142 -10.78 2.37 -17.26
C GLN A 142 -10.58 3.45 -16.19
N GLN A 143 -11.70 3.90 -15.61
CA GLN A 143 -11.72 4.23 -14.20
C GLN A 143 -10.98 3.08 -13.56
N GLY A 144 -9.83 3.39 -12.96
CA GLY A 144 -9.02 2.42 -12.26
C GLY A 144 -9.88 1.73 -11.21
N GLN A 145 -10.53 0.64 -11.60
CA GLN A 145 -10.77 -0.45 -10.69
C GLN A 145 -9.38 -0.88 -10.27
N PHE A 146 -8.97 -0.47 -9.08
CA PHE A 146 -7.85 -1.07 -8.39
C PHE A 146 -8.12 -2.58 -8.37
N ASN A 147 -7.47 -3.30 -9.27
CA ASN A 147 -7.40 -4.73 -9.18
C ASN A 147 -6.31 -4.99 -8.14
N PHE A 148 -6.71 -5.08 -6.87
CA PHE A 148 -5.85 -5.55 -5.76
C PHE A 148 -5.42 -7.03 -5.93
N LYS A 149 -5.69 -7.64 -7.08
CA LYS A 149 -5.09 -8.91 -7.44
C LYS A 149 -3.62 -8.63 -7.73
N LEU A 150 -2.75 -9.02 -6.80
CA LEU A 150 -1.33 -9.21 -7.09
C LEU A 150 -1.23 -9.91 -8.45
N ASN A 151 -0.39 -9.38 -9.34
CA ASN A 151 -0.09 -10.04 -10.59
C ASN A 151 0.36 -11.47 -10.27
N GLU A 152 -0.24 -12.50 -10.87
CA GLU A 152 0.09 -13.90 -10.55
C GLU A 152 1.58 -14.19 -10.72
N ASN A 153 2.25 -13.44 -11.60
CA ASN A 153 3.69 -13.52 -11.80
C ASN A 153 4.47 -12.92 -10.63
N GLU A 154 4.03 -11.80 -10.06
CA GLU A 154 4.64 -11.18 -8.87
C GLU A 154 4.43 -12.05 -7.63
N ALA A 155 3.22 -12.59 -7.46
CA ALA A 155 2.93 -13.52 -6.37
C ALA A 155 3.80 -14.80 -6.44
N LYS A 156 4.03 -15.34 -7.64
CA LYS A 156 4.95 -16.48 -7.85
C LYS A 156 6.41 -16.09 -7.57
N GLN A 157 6.80 -14.89 -7.92
CA GLN A 157 8.16 -14.39 -7.68
C GLN A 157 8.41 -14.23 -6.18
N ASP A 158 7.45 -13.67 -5.44
CA ASP A 158 7.51 -13.54 -3.99
C ASP A 158 7.49 -14.91 -3.29
N LEU A 159 6.68 -15.85 -3.76
CA LEU A 159 6.68 -17.23 -3.24
C LEU A 159 8.03 -17.93 -3.45
N ASN A 160 8.68 -17.73 -4.60
CA ASN A 160 10.02 -18.26 -4.85
C ASN A 160 11.08 -17.60 -3.96
N ILE A 161 10.97 -16.28 -3.72
CA ILE A 161 11.87 -15.57 -2.80
C ILE A 161 11.71 -16.11 -1.37
N MET A 162 10.47 -16.33 -0.92
CA MET A 162 10.20 -16.91 0.41
C MET A 162 10.71 -18.34 0.53
N ALA A 163 10.57 -19.16 -0.51
CA ALA A 163 11.09 -20.53 -0.52
C ALA A 163 12.62 -20.55 -0.43
N ASN A 164 13.30 -19.71 -1.23
CA ASN A 164 14.77 -19.62 -1.21
C ASN A 164 15.29 -19.11 0.14
N LEU A 165 14.62 -18.12 0.75
CA LEU A 165 14.98 -17.64 2.08
C LEU A 165 14.76 -18.70 3.17
N ALA A 166 13.70 -19.51 3.07
CA ALA A 166 13.47 -20.60 4.00
C ALA A 166 14.55 -21.69 3.90
N GLU A 167 14.96 -22.06 2.68
CA GLU A 167 16.05 -23.01 2.45
C GLU A 167 17.41 -22.49 2.96
N GLU A 168 17.70 -21.19 2.78
CA GLU A 168 18.91 -20.57 3.33
C GLU A 168 18.94 -20.56 4.87
N PHE A 169 17.77 -20.50 5.52
CA PHE A 169 17.64 -20.55 6.98
C PHE A 169 17.69 -21.98 7.53
N GLU A 170 17.18 -22.98 6.81
CA GLU A 170 17.24 -24.39 7.23
C GLU A 170 18.61 -25.03 6.93
N GLY A 171 19.34 -24.57 5.90
CA GLY A 171 20.68 -25.03 5.57
C GLY A 171 21.82 -24.54 6.47
N LYS A 172 21.52 -23.72 7.50
CA LYS A 172 22.49 -23.20 8.49
C LYS A 172 22.30 -23.77 9.90
N LYS A 173 21.82 -25.01 10.02
CA LYS A 173 21.84 -25.79 11.26
C LYS A 173 22.88 -26.90 11.24
#